data_AF-A0A7C1I420-F1
#
_entry.id   AF-A0A7C1I420-F1
#
_cell.length_a   1.000
_cell.length_b   1.000
_cell.length_c   1.000
_cell.angle_alpha   90.00
_cell.angle_beta   90.00
_cell.angle_gamma   90.00
#
_symmetry.space_group_name_H-M   'P 1'
#
loop_
_entity.id
_entity.type
_entity.pdbx_description
1 polymer ?
#
loop_
_entity_poly.entity_id
_entity_poly.type
_entity_poly.pdbx_seq_one_letter_code
_entity_poly.pdbx_strand_id
1 'polypeptide(L)'
;MAPEKRFDTILSGLVSGLILPAVTLVIIWLIRYEGGFFRFLGVFQQMGMLSKILSLSVIPNLLLFFLFLWTNRPYSARGVIFATLIMAFVMLVLKFA
;
A
#
# COMPACT_ATOMS: atom_id res chain seq x y z
N MET A 1 -19.29 -20.43 -21.29
CA MET A 1 -18.71 -20.76 -19.98
C MET A 1 -17.26 -20.29 -20.01
N ALA A 2 -16.97 -19.10 -19.48
CA ALA A 2 -15.63 -18.51 -19.56
C ALA A 2 -14.71 -19.20 -18.52
N PRO A 3 -13.44 -19.49 -18.86
CA PRO A 3 -12.57 -20.35 -18.07
C PRO A 3 -12.22 -19.73 -16.71
N GLU A 4 -12.35 -20.50 -15.63
CA GLU A 4 -11.92 -20.11 -14.28
C GLU A 4 -10.41 -19.81 -14.26
N LYS A 5 -10.05 -18.53 -14.09
CA LYS A 5 -8.68 -18.09 -13.87
C LYS A 5 -8.33 -18.33 -12.41
N ARG A 6 -7.40 -19.25 -12.15
CA ARG A 6 -6.94 -19.67 -10.80
C ARG A 6 -6.35 -18.57 -9.90
N PHE A 7 -6.35 -17.31 -10.34
CA PHE A 7 -5.82 -16.15 -9.61
C PHE A 7 -6.88 -15.07 -9.30
N ASP A 8 -8.17 -15.33 -9.58
CA ASP A 8 -9.29 -14.47 -9.17
C ASP A 8 -9.66 -14.71 -7.69
N THR A 9 -8.69 -14.53 -6.81
CA THR A 9 -8.92 -14.57 -5.36
C THR A 9 -8.66 -13.19 -4.79
N ILE A 10 -9.57 -12.71 -3.95
CA ILE A 10 -9.43 -11.44 -3.22
C ILE A 10 -8.06 -11.34 -2.52
N LEU A 11 -7.53 -12.47 -2.07
CA LEU A 11 -6.18 -12.62 -1.52
C LEU A 11 -5.05 -12.13 -2.45
N SER A 12 -5.11 -12.38 -3.76
CA SER A 12 -4.04 -11.94 -4.68
C SER A 12 -4.00 -10.41 -4.80
N GLY A 13 -5.17 -9.78 -4.80
CA GLY A 13 -5.31 -8.33 -4.74
C GLY A 13 -4.90 -7.74 -3.40
N LEU A 14 -5.25 -8.40 -2.30
CA LEU A 14 -4.89 -7.95 -0.96
C LEU A 14 -3.37 -8.05 -0.71
N VAL A 15 -2.74 -9.15 -1.13
CA VAL A 15 -1.29 -9.37 -1.01
C VAL A 15 -0.53 -8.36 -1.88
N SER A 16 -0.90 -8.22 -3.16
CA SER A 16 -0.26 -7.23 -4.03
C SER A 16 -0.50 -5.80 -3.53
N GLY A 17 -1.68 -5.51 -2.98
CA GLY A 17 -2.05 -4.22 -2.40
C GLY A 17 -1.38 -3.90 -1.06
N LEU A 18 -0.78 -4.88 -0.39
CA LEU A 18 0.00 -4.68 0.84
C LEU A 18 1.51 -4.66 0.53
N ILE A 19 1.95 -5.46 -0.44
CA ILE A 19 3.35 -5.49 -0.90
C ILE A 19 3.72 -4.17 -1.57
N LEU A 20 2.87 -3.61 -2.42
CA LEU A 20 3.16 -2.37 -3.13
C LEU A 20 3.55 -1.20 -2.22
N PRO A 21 2.76 -0.84 -1.20
CA PRO A 21 3.13 0.24 -0.32
C PRO A 21 4.37 -0.09 0.51
N ALA A 22 4.58 -1.35 0.91
CA ALA A 22 5.81 -1.76 1.59
C ALA A 22 7.06 -1.55 0.71
N VAL A 23 6.99 -1.98 -0.56
CA VAL A 23 8.06 -1.79 -1.55
C VAL A 23 8.28 -0.30 -1.80
N THR A 24 7.21 0.48 -1.93
CA THR A 24 7.29 1.94 -2.14
C THR A 24 7.98 2.63 -0.95
N LEU A 25 7.66 2.21 0.28
CA LEU A 25 8.31 2.68 1.51
C LEU A 25 9.80 2.35 1.52
N VAL A 26 10.18 1.13 1.11
CA VAL A 26 11.60 0.72 1.01
C VAL A 26 12.34 1.52 -0.07
N ILE A 27 11.72 1.77 -1.22
CA ILE A 27 12.29 2.60 -2.28
C ILE A 27 12.48 4.05 -1.78
N ILE A 28 11.48 4.63 -1.11
CA ILE A 28 11.59 5.96 -0.53
C ILE A 28 12.70 5.99 0.51
N TRP A 29 12.79 4.98 1.37
CA TRP A 29 13.87 4.85 2.35
C TRP A 29 15.24 4.84 1.64
N LEU A 30 15.43 3.99 0.63
CA LEU A 30 16.68 3.86 -0.12
C LEU A 30 17.11 5.17 -0.80
N ILE A 31 16.16 5.96 -1.32
CA ILE A 31 16.46 7.21 -2.04
C ILE A 31 16.68 8.38 -1.07
N ARG A 32 15.96 8.43 0.05
CA ARG A 32 15.89 9.61 0.93
C ARG A 32 16.73 9.49 2.19
N TYR A 33 17.15 8.28 2.58
CA TYR A 33 17.85 8.03 3.85
C TYR A 33 18.85 6.87 3.71
N GLU A 34 20.13 7.16 3.93
CA GLU A 34 21.19 6.13 3.96
C GLU A 34 21.30 5.40 5.32
N GLY A 35 20.51 5.80 6.32
CA GLY A 35 20.52 5.24 7.68
C GLY A 35 19.48 4.14 7.90
N GLY A 36 19.64 3.31 8.94
CA GLY A 36 18.77 2.16 9.21
C GLY A 36 17.27 2.47 9.31
N PHE A 37 16.43 1.54 8.85
CA PHE A 37 14.96 1.64 8.75
C PHE A 37 14.28 2.11 10.05
N PHE A 38 14.77 1.65 11.21
CA PHE A 38 14.23 2.05 12.52
C PHE A 38 14.50 3.53 12.86
N ARG A 39 15.65 4.10 12.44
CA ARG A 39 15.93 5.54 12.62
C ARG A 39 15.05 6.39 11.73
N PHE A 40 14.83 5.94 10.49
CA PHE A 40 13.90 6.60 9.58
C PHE A 40 12.48 6.64 10.18
N LEU A 41 11.96 5.50 10.62
CA LEU A 41 10.64 5.44 11.28
C LEU A 41 10.56 6.35 12.52
N GLY A 42 11.56 6.32 13.40
CA GLY A 42 11.57 7.16 14.61
C GLY A 42 11.62 8.66 14.33
N VAL A 43 12.44 9.08 13.36
CA VAL A 43 12.57 10.49 12.96
C VAL A 43 11.29 11.00 12.29
N PHE A 44 10.66 10.19 11.44
CA PHE A 44 9.40 10.53 10.79
C PHE A 44 8.20 10.50 11.76
N GLN A 45 8.25 9.66 12.80
CA GLN A 45 7.27 9.67 13.89
C GLN A 45 7.35 10.94 14.72
N GLN A 46 8.55 11.35 15.14
CA GLN A 46 8.73 12.58 15.92
C GLN A 46 8.35 13.85 15.17
N MET A 47 8.52 13.88 13.84
CA MET A 47 8.12 15.02 13.02
C MET A 47 6.64 15.01 12.59
N GLY A 48 5.84 13.99 12.97
CA GLY A 48 4.46 13.82 12.47
C GLY A 48 4.38 13.62 10.96
N MET A 49 5.52 13.32 10.31
CA MET A 49 5.64 13.14 8.86
C MET A 49 5.44 11.68 8.43
N LEU A 50 5.35 10.76 9.40
CA LEU A 50 5.09 9.34 9.17
C LEU A 50 3.83 9.13 8.33
N SER A 51 2.72 9.79 8.71
CA SER A 51 1.45 9.73 7.98
C SER A 51 1.59 10.23 6.54
N LYS A 52 2.52 11.16 6.27
CA LYS A 52 2.78 11.71 4.93
C LYS A 52 3.53 10.71 4.05
N ILE A 53 4.50 9.97 4.60
CA ILE A 53 5.19 8.88 3.88
C ILE A 53 4.27 7.71 3.63
N LEU A 54 3.49 7.31 4.63
CA LEU A 54 2.48 6.28 4.47
C LEU A 54 1.48 6.68 3.38
N SER A 55 1.04 7.94 3.35
CA SER A 55 0.14 8.44 2.30
C SER A 55 0.79 8.33 0.92
N LEU A 56 2.06 8.74 0.81
CA LEU A 56 2.84 8.64 -0.43
C LEU A 56 2.98 7.19 -0.92
N SER A 57 3.14 6.25 0.03
CA SER A 57 3.27 4.82 -0.27
C SER A 57 1.98 4.19 -0.75
N VAL A 58 0.82 4.75 -0.37
CA VAL A 58 -0.50 4.23 -0.76
C VAL A 58 -0.97 4.74 -2.13
N ILE A 59 -0.41 5.84 -2.64
CA ILE A 59 -0.71 6.35 -3.98
C ILE A 59 -0.54 5.28 -5.10
N PRO A 60 0.60 4.59 -5.22
CA PRO A 60 0.75 3.54 -6.23
C PRO A 60 -0.20 2.36 -6.02
N ASN A 61 -0.73 2.16 -4.81
CA ASN A 61 -1.75 1.15 -4.54
C ASN A 61 -3.07 1.44 -5.28
N LEU A 62 -3.42 2.72 -5.41
CA LEU A 62 -4.58 3.15 -6.19
C LEU A 62 -4.36 2.90 -7.69
N LEU A 63 -3.13 3.06 -8.18
CA LEU A 63 -2.75 2.77 -9.55
C LEU A 63 -2.83 1.26 -9.84
N LEU A 64 -2.37 0.42 -8.90
CA LEU A 64 -2.50 -1.03 -8.98
C LEU A 64 -3.97 -1.48 -8.98
N PHE A 65 -4.82 -0.80 -8.21
CA PHE A 65 -6.26 -1.02 -8.24
C PHE A 65 -6.83 -0.80 -9.65
N PHE A 66 -6.50 0.32 -10.30
CA PHE A 66 -6.92 0.60 -11.68
C PHE A 66 -6.37 -0.45 -12.67
N LEU A 67 -5.13 -0.91 -12.49
CA LEU A 67 -4.54 -1.96 -13.32
C LEU A 67 -5.33 -3.28 -13.23
N PHE A 68 -5.73 -3.69 -12.02
CA PHE A 68 -6.56 -4.90 -11.82
C PHE A 68 -7.97 -4.74 -12.40
N LEU A 69 -8.53 -3.53 -12.31
CA LEU A 69 -9.82 -3.20 -12.91
C LEU A 69 -9.77 -3.34 -14.44
N TRP A 70 -8.72 -2.80 -15.08
CA TRP A 70 -8.49 -2.94 -16.53
C TRP A 70 -8.19 -4.39 -16.96
N THR A 71 -7.55 -5.17 -16.09
CA THR A 71 -7.22 -6.58 -16.35
C THR A 71 -8.43 -7.51 -16.22
N ASN A 72 -9.65 -6.97 -16.08
CA ASN A 72 -10.89 -7.73 -15.84
C ASN A 72 -10.81 -8.64 -14.59
N ARG A 73 -10.09 -8.21 -13.54
CA ARG A 73 -10.02 -8.92 -12.24
C ARG A 73 -10.69 -8.11 -11.12
N PRO A 74 -12.04 -8.00 -11.13
CA PRO A 74 -12.77 -7.18 -10.15
C PRO A 74 -12.61 -7.68 -8.71
N TYR A 75 -12.40 -8.99 -8.51
CA TYR A 75 -12.19 -9.57 -7.18
C TYR A 75 -10.85 -9.16 -6.54
N SER A 76 -9.76 -9.17 -7.31
CA SER A 76 -8.47 -8.65 -6.83
C SER A 76 -8.55 -7.14 -6.59
N ALA A 77 -9.22 -6.39 -7.47
CA ALA A 77 -9.40 -4.95 -7.30
C ALA A 77 -10.11 -4.61 -5.97
N ARG A 78 -11.13 -5.37 -5.57
CA ARG A 78 -11.77 -5.23 -4.24
C ARG A 78 -10.81 -5.49 -3.09
N GLY A 79 -9.93 -6.50 -3.21
CA GLY A 79 -8.89 -6.78 -2.21
C GLY A 79 -7.89 -5.64 -2.03
N VAL A 80 -7.47 -5.00 -3.14
CA VAL A 80 -6.58 -3.82 -3.10
C VAL A 80 -7.26 -2.65 -2.41
N ILE A 81 -8.52 -2.34 -2.74
CA ILE A 81 -9.27 -1.26 -2.06
C ILE A 81 -9.33 -1.53 -0.55
N PHE A 82 -9.65 -2.76 -0.15
CA PHE A 82 -9.77 -3.10 1.26
C PHE A 82 -8.44 -2.91 2.02
N ALA A 83 -7.32 -3.34 1.42
CA ALA A 83 -5.98 -3.09 1.97
C ALA A 83 -5.66 -1.59 2.07
N THR A 84 -6.05 -0.82 1.05
CA THR A 84 -5.89 0.64 1.00
C THR A 84 -6.69 1.34 2.10
N LEU A 85 -7.92 0.88 2.35
CA LEU A 85 -8.79 1.38 3.43
C LEU A 85 -8.20 1.13 4.81
N ILE A 86 -7.68 -0.08 5.06
CA ILE A 86 -7.00 -0.41 6.33
C ILE A 86 -5.80 0.51 6.54
N MET A 87 -4.95 0.67 5.52
CA MET A 87 -3.82 1.59 5.55
C MET A 87 -4.23 3.03 5.83
N ALA A 88 -5.29 3.52 5.18
CA ALA A 88 -5.83 4.85 5.39
C ALA A 88 -6.32 5.04 6.84
N PHE A 89 -6.96 4.03 7.42
CA PHE A 89 -7.39 4.06 8.81
C PHE A 89 -6.19 4.12 9.77
N VAL A 90 -5.16 3.31 9.55
CA VAL A 90 -3.91 3.34 10.32
C VAL A 90 -3.23 4.71 10.24
N MET A 91 -3.16 5.32 9.05
CA MET A 91 -2.63 6.67 8.87
C MET A 91 -3.42 7.74 9.60
N LEU A 92 -4.75 7.63 9.60
CA LEU A 92 -5.63 8.56 10.27
C LEU A 92 -5.40 8.47 11.78
N VAL A 93 -5.37 7.25 12.34
CA VAL A 93 -5.03 7.03 13.75
C VAL A 93 -3.65 7.60 14.08
N LEU A 94 -2.62 7.32 13.28
CA LEU A 94 -1.27 7.86 13.49
C LEU A 94 -1.16 9.40 13.38
N LYS A 95 -2.08 10.04 12.64
CA LYS A 95 -2.08 11.50 12.49
C LYS A 95 -2.79 12.21 13.65
N PHE A 96 -3.79 11.55 14.24
CA PHE A 96 -4.63 12.10 15.30
C PHE A 96 -4.27 11.60 16.70
N ALA A 97 -3.47 10.54 16.82
CA ALA A 97 -2.83 10.09 18.06
C ALA A 97 -1.51 10.84 18.29
#